data_AF-A0AAW2T8Y0-F1
#
_entry.id   AF-A0AAW2T8Y0-F1
#
_cell.length_a   1.000
_cell.length_b   1.000
_cell.length_c   1.000
_cell.angle_alpha   90.00
_cell.angle_beta   90.00
_cell.angle_gamma   90.00
#
_symmetry.space_group_name_H-M   'P 1'
#
loop_
_entity.id
_entity.type
_entity.pdbx_description
1 polymer ?
#
loop_
_entity_poly.entity_id
_entity_poly.type
_entity_poly.pdbx_seq_one_letter_code
_entity_poly.pdbx_strand_id
1 'polypeptide(L)'
;MHEKGLVKDAASVDYAAALTKSLLFYEAQRSGKLPPGQRVQWRVFGSFRWSRSRVDLVGGYYDAGDIVKFGLPMAFTVTMLSWSVVEFGP
;
A
#
# COMPACT_ATOMS: atom_id res chain seq x y z
N MET A 1 -14.09 8.86 -52.41
CA MET A 1 -14.30 9.39 -51.05
C MET A 1 -14.61 8.23 -50.13
N HIS A 2 -13.76 7.93 -49.16
CA HIS A 2 -14.13 7.40 -47.84
C HIS A 2 -12.84 7.17 -47.05
N GLU A 3 -12.44 8.24 -46.36
CA GLU A 3 -11.44 8.27 -45.33
C GLU A 3 -11.98 7.48 -44.12
N LYS A 4 -11.37 6.34 -43.81
CA LYS A 4 -11.61 5.66 -42.54
C LYS A 4 -10.72 6.34 -41.50
N GLY A 5 -11.30 7.29 -40.78
CA GLY A 5 -10.68 7.91 -39.62
C GLY A 5 -10.31 6.85 -38.60
N LEU A 6 -9.03 6.80 -38.26
CA LEU A 6 -8.51 6.09 -37.11
C LEU A 6 -9.00 6.83 -35.86
N VAL A 7 -10.15 6.42 -35.33
CA VAL A 7 -10.52 6.78 -33.96
C VAL A 7 -9.54 6.04 -33.06
N LYS A 8 -8.54 6.75 -32.54
CA LYS A 8 -7.74 6.28 -31.41
C LYS A 8 -8.67 6.27 -30.22
N ASP A 9 -9.06 5.09 -29.75
CA ASP A 9 -9.70 4.92 -28.45
C ASP A 9 -8.88 5.71 -27.41
N ALA A 10 -9.55 6.61 -26.69
CA ALA A 10 -8.96 7.19 -25.48
C ALA A 10 -8.60 6.01 -24.58
N ALA A 11 -7.32 5.85 -24.23
CA ALA A 11 -6.86 4.74 -23.41
C ALA A 11 -7.71 4.65 -22.14
N SER A 12 -8.62 3.69 -22.07
CA SER A 12 -9.45 3.46 -20.90
C SER A 12 -8.53 3.05 -19.76
N VAL A 13 -8.47 3.86 -18.70
CA VAL A 13 -7.62 3.58 -17.53
C VAL A 13 -8.27 2.47 -16.70
N ASP A 14 -7.53 1.38 -16.49
CA ASP A 14 -7.96 0.29 -15.61
C ASP A 14 -7.77 0.68 -14.13
N TYR A 15 -8.80 1.31 -13.56
CA TYR A 15 -8.82 1.72 -12.16
C TYR A 15 -8.84 0.55 -11.19
N ALA A 16 -9.33 -0.63 -11.58
CA ALA A 16 -9.32 -1.82 -10.72
C ALA A 16 -7.88 -2.34 -10.56
N ALA A 17 -7.13 -2.39 -11.66
CA ALA A 17 -5.71 -2.74 -11.61
C ALA A 17 -4.86 -1.67 -10.91
N ALA A 18 -5.23 -0.39 -11.02
CA ALA A 18 -4.57 0.69 -10.27
C ALA A 18 -4.80 0.54 -8.76
N LEU A 19 -6.05 0.41 -8.32
CA LEU A 19 -6.42 0.22 -6.91
C LEU A 19 -5.73 -1.00 -6.29
N THR A 20 -5.73 -2.13 -7.02
CA THR A 20 -5.07 -3.36 -6.56
C THR A 20 -3.58 -3.14 -6.31
N LYS A 21 -2.89 -2.41 -7.21
CA LYS A 21 -1.46 -2.09 -7.05
C LYS A 21 -1.22 -1.09 -5.92
N SER A 22 -2.09 -0.09 -5.74
CA SER A 22 -2.02 0.85 -4.63
C SER A 22 -2.12 0.16 -3.27
N LEU A 23 -2.94 -0.89 -3.15
CA LEU A 23 -3.01 -1.68 -1.91
C LEU A 23 -1.77 -2.58 -1.73
N LEU A 24 -1.24 -3.16 -2.81
CA LEU A 24 0.01 -3.93 -2.78
C LEU A 24 1.22 -3.08 -2.34
N PHE A 25 1.23 -1.78 -2.66
CA PHE A 25 2.25 -0.85 -2.15
C PHE A 25 2.29 -0.84 -0.62
N TYR A 26 1.15 -0.77 0.08
CA TYR A 26 1.13 -0.83 1.53
C TYR A 26 1.54 -2.20 2.08
N GLU A 27 1.19 -3.30 1.41
CA GLU A 27 1.72 -4.63 1.79
C GLU A 27 3.23 -4.70 1.69
N ALA A 28 3.78 -4.07 0.65
CA ALA A 28 5.22 -3.97 0.49
C ALA A 28 5.84 -3.20 1.65
N GLN A 29 5.18 -2.20 2.25
CA GLN A 29 5.73 -1.38 3.34
C GLN A 29 5.64 -2.02 4.74
N ARG A 30 5.01 -3.18 4.92
CA ARG A 30 4.81 -3.82 6.23
C ARG A 30 6.13 -4.08 6.97
N SER A 31 6.25 -3.56 8.18
CA SER A 31 7.37 -3.84 9.09
C SER A 31 7.05 -5.03 10.00
N GLY A 32 8.07 -5.73 10.48
CA GLY A 32 7.91 -6.82 11.44
C GLY A 32 7.60 -8.18 10.80
N LYS A 33 6.88 -9.04 11.55
CA LYS A 33 6.50 -10.39 11.11
C LYS A 33 5.44 -10.31 10.02
N LEU A 34 5.78 -10.76 8.82
CA LEU A 34 4.85 -10.79 7.69
C LEU A 34 3.86 -11.96 7.85
N PRO A 35 2.58 -11.77 7.46
CA PRO A 35 1.58 -12.83 7.53
C PRO A 35 1.86 -13.94 6.49
N PRO A 36 1.42 -15.19 6.72
CA PRO A 36 1.67 -16.32 5.82
C PRO A 36 1.15 -16.13 4.38
N GLY A 37 0.12 -15.29 4.19
CA GLY A 37 -0.48 -14.98 2.88
C GLY A 37 0.04 -13.69 2.23
N GLN A 38 1.21 -13.19 2.62
CA GLN A 38 1.81 -11.98 2.03
C GLN A 38 1.99 -12.16 0.51
N ARG A 39 1.49 -11.20 -0.28
CA ARG A 39 1.53 -11.29 -1.76
C ARG A 39 2.85 -10.80 -2.34
N VAL A 40 3.52 -9.87 -1.66
CA VAL A 40 4.80 -9.29 -2.07
C VAL A 40 5.96 -10.21 -1.67
N GLN A 41 6.35 -11.12 -2.56
CA GLN A 41 7.27 -12.24 -2.27
C GLN A 41 8.72 -11.84 -1.99
N TRP A 42 9.18 -10.71 -2.54
CA TRP A 42 10.56 -10.25 -2.32
C TRP A 42 10.76 -9.62 -0.93
N ARG A 43 9.67 -9.33 -0.21
CA ARG A 43 9.73 -8.85 1.17
C ARG A 43 9.97 -10.02 2.11
N VAL A 44 11.08 -9.95 2.84
CA VAL A 44 11.43 -10.92 3.87
C VAL A 44 11.25 -10.26 5.24
N PHE A 45 11.07 -11.10 6.26
CA PHE A 45 11.04 -10.67 7.65
C PHE A 45 12.26 -9.81 8.00
N GLY A 46 12.02 -8.51 8.23
CA GLY A 46 12.96 -7.59 8.83
C GLY A 46 12.35 -7.05 10.12
N SER A 47 12.53 -7.73 11.24
CA SER A 47 12.10 -7.20 12.54
C SER A 47 13.32 -6.93 13.40
N PHE A 48 13.75 -5.67 13.35
CA PHE A 48 14.54 -5.11 14.43
C PHE A 48 13.61 -4.94 15.63
N ARG A 49 13.73 -5.81 16.65
CA ARG A 49 13.01 -5.66 17.93
C ARG A 49 13.59 -4.47 18.68
N TRP A 50 13.05 -3.28 18.43
CA TRP A 50 13.36 -2.11 19.25
C TRP A 50 12.46 -2.08 20.47
N SER A 51 13.04 -2.44 21.62
CA SER A 51 12.38 -2.37 22.93
C SER A 51 13.22 -1.48 23.84
N ARG A 52 13.08 -0.16 23.71
CA ARG A 52 13.63 0.78 24.71
C ARG A 52 12.82 0.79 26.02
N SER A 53 11.56 0.38 25.98
CA SER A 53 10.62 0.55 27.10
C SER A 53 9.89 -0.72 27.53
N ARG A 54 10.39 -1.93 27.17
CA ARG A 54 9.69 -3.21 27.39
C ARG A 54 8.29 -3.28 26.76
N VAL A 55 8.05 -2.49 25.72
CA VAL A 55 6.83 -2.53 24.91
C VAL A 55 7.19 -3.14 23.57
N ASP A 56 6.30 -4.01 23.06
CA ASP A 56 6.42 -4.53 21.71
C ASP A 56 5.97 -3.46 20.70
N LEU A 57 6.92 -2.95 19.92
CA LEU A 57 6.68 -1.96 18.88
C LEU A 57 6.83 -2.56 17.48
N VAL A 58 6.77 -3.89 17.35
CA VAL A 58 6.80 -4.61 16.08
C VAL A 58 5.51 -4.36 15.28
N GLY A 59 5.60 -4.38 13.95
CA GLY A 59 4.45 -4.19 13.04
C GLY A 59 4.40 -2.81 12.41
N GLY A 60 3.25 -2.41 11.87
CA GLY A 60 3.06 -1.13 11.18
C GLY A 60 3.71 -1.07 9.79
N TYR A 61 3.90 0.15 9.28
CA TYR A 61 4.42 0.41 7.94
C TYR A 61 5.67 1.28 7.98
N TYR A 62 6.60 1.07 7.07
CA TYR A 62 7.66 2.03 6.80
C TYR A 62 7.11 3.24 6.06
N ASP A 63 7.57 4.43 6.44
CA ASP A 63 6.98 5.68 5.98
C ASP A 63 7.21 5.94 4.49
N ALA A 64 8.44 5.68 4.03
CA ALA A 64 8.84 5.93 2.64
C ALA A 64 9.84 4.86 2.13
N GLY A 65 10.89 5.29 1.44
CA GLY A 65 11.98 4.42 0.98
C GLY A 65 13.00 4.05 2.07
N ASP A 66 12.80 4.53 3.29
CA ASP A 66 13.61 4.20 4.45
C ASP A 66 12.95 3.07 5.29
N ILE A 67 13.51 2.82 6.47
CA ILE A 67 13.03 1.80 7.41
C ILE A 67 12.48 2.41 8.70
N VAL A 68 12.22 3.72 8.72
CA VAL A 68 11.70 4.42 9.90
C VAL A 68 10.17 4.37 9.91
N LYS A 69 9.60 4.29 11.11
CA LYS A 69 8.15 4.31 11.35
C LYS A 69 7.76 5.69 11.88
N PHE A 70 7.48 6.63 10.98
CA PHE A 70 6.94 7.93 11.38
C PHE A 70 5.44 7.81 11.72
N GLY A 71 5.10 8.02 12.99
CA GLY A 71 3.74 7.75 13.49
C GLY A 71 2.67 8.67 12.92
N LEU A 72 2.99 9.96 12.72
CA LEU A 72 2.04 10.95 12.21
C LEU A 72 1.59 10.66 10.77
N PRO A 73 2.49 10.53 9.77
CA PRO A 73 2.08 10.19 8.41
C PRO A 73 1.43 8.81 8.33
N MET A 74 1.89 7.82 9.09
CA MET A 74 1.25 6.49 9.16
C MET A 74 -0.21 6.56 9.63
N ALA A 75 -0.48 7.32 10.70
CA ALA A 75 -1.84 7.49 11.23
C ALA A 75 -2.75 8.20 10.20
N PHE A 76 -2.22 9.22 9.51
CA PHE A 76 -2.94 9.91 8.45
C PHE A 76 -3.31 8.97 7.30
N THR A 77 -2.35 8.16 6.82
CA THR A 77 -2.59 7.18 5.76
C THR A 77 -3.70 6.19 6.12
N VAL A 78 -3.67 5.61 7.33
CA VAL A 78 -4.70 4.65 7.76
C VAL A 78 -6.06 5.31 7.87
N THR A 79 -6.10 6.57 8.30
CA THR A 79 -7.35 7.35 8.37
C THR A 79 -7.95 7.56 6.98
N MET A 80 -7.15 7.97 5.99
CA MET A 80 -7.61 8.16 4.61
C MET A 80 -8.05 6.84 3.96
N LEU A 81 -7.33 5.75 4.19
CA LEU A 81 -7.75 4.42 3.71
C LEU A 81 -9.08 4.00 4.34
N SER A 82 -9.24 4.21 5.65
CA SER A 82 -10.50 3.88 6.34
C SER A 82 -11.66 4.71 5.82
N TRP A 83 -11.45 6.02 5.63
CA TRP A 83 -12.46 6.90 5.05
C TRP A 83 -12.81 6.47 3.62
N SER A 84 -11.84 6.07 2.79
CA SER A 84 -12.15 5.57 1.43
C SER A 84 -13.09 4.35 1.44
N VAL A 85 -12.99 3.48 2.45
CA VAL A 85 -13.91 2.34 2.63
C VAL A 85 -15.27 2.79 3.14
N VAL A 86 -15.32 3.79 4.03
CA VAL A 86 -16.60 4.37 4.49
C VAL A 86 -17.35 5.05 3.35
N GLU A 87 -16.65 5.75 2.46
CA GLU A 87 -17.26 6.54 1.38
C GLU A 87 -17.59 5.69 0.14
N PHE A 88 -16.71 4.76 -0.23
CA PHE A 88 -16.76 4.02 -1.50
C PHE A 88 -16.83 2.50 -1.33
N GLY A 89 -17.01 2.02 -0.10
CA GLY A 89 -17.23 0.60 0.17
C GLY A 89 -18.53 0.07 -0.44
N PRO A 90 -18.67 -1.26 -0.58
CA PRO A 90 -19.87 -1.90 -1.12
C PRO A 90 -21.11 -1.71 -0.23
#